data_AF-A0A1H9Y0H7-F1
#
_entry.id   AF-A0A1H9Y0H7-F1
#
_cell.length_a   1.000
_cell.length_b   1.000
_cell.length_c   1.000
_cell.angle_alpha   90.00
_cell.angle_beta   90.00
_cell.angle_gamma   90.00
#
_symmetry.space_group_name_H-M   'P 1'
#
loop_
_entity.id
_entity.type
_entity.pdbx_description
1 polymer ?
#
loop_
_entity_poly.entity_id
_entity_poly.type
_entity_poly.pdbx_seq_one_letter_code
_entity_poly.pdbx_strand_id
1 'polypeptide(L)'
;MTNKLKFFNEKDIATKIHEYLIQLPNVEFDDEAKGPTIGYKVKNQNYKFATLHGGNSYQSLVLHVLPGNPHTLVGKELQKEVQNKFNFDIRKIRSHVLKGHEIFIPLELLNNKNPYNGIKHIIFYALYVQE
;
A
#
# COMPACT_ATOMS: atom_id res chain seq x y z
N MET A 1 6.75 8.34 15.62
CA MET A 1 6.37 8.99 14.35
C MET A 1 7.60 8.98 13.45
N THR A 2 7.53 8.39 12.25
CA THR A 2 8.67 8.33 11.32
C THR A 2 8.95 9.67 10.64
N ASN A 3 10.22 10.04 10.50
CA ASN A 3 10.63 11.24 9.76
C ASN A 3 10.48 11.10 8.24
N LYS A 4 10.18 9.90 7.72
CA LYS A 4 10.06 9.65 6.29
C LYS A 4 8.83 10.28 5.65
N LEU A 5 7.78 10.54 6.43
CA LEU A 5 6.54 11.13 5.93
C LEU A 5 6.76 12.51 5.29
N LYS A 6 7.84 13.22 5.63
CA LYS A 6 8.17 14.54 5.03
C LYS A 6 8.54 14.49 3.55
N PHE A 7 8.86 13.31 3.01
CA PHE A 7 9.23 13.12 1.60
C PHE A 7 8.05 12.80 0.70
N PHE A 8 6.85 12.66 1.27
CA PHE A 8 5.64 12.38 0.52
C PHE A 8 5.06 13.67 -0.03
N ASN A 9 4.71 13.67 -1.32
CA ASN A 9 4.04 14.81 -1.95
C ASN A 9 2.69 15.04 -1.29
N GLU A 10 1.92 13.97 -1.13
CA GLU A 10 0.64 13.95 -0.43
C GLU A 10 0.84 13.65 1.07
N LYS A 11 1.61 14.50 1.76
CA LYS A 11 2.03 14.29 3.16
C LYS A 11 0.85 14.00 4.11
N ASP A 12 -0.23 14.75 3.99
CA ASP A 12 -1.40 14.59 4.87
C ASP A 12 -2.09 13.24 4.66
N ILE A 13 -2.23 12.82 3.40
CA ILE A 13 -2.76 11.51 3.02
C ILE A 13 -1.85 10.40 3.55
N ALA A 14 -0.54 10.51 3.32
CA ALA A 14 0.45 9.56 3.79
C ALA A 14 0.44 9.43 5.32
N THR A 15 0.30 10.55 6.04
CA THR A 15 0.23 10.58 7.50
C THR A 15 -1.01 9.87 8.01
N LYS A 16 -2.20 10.18 7.45
CA LYS A 16 -3.46 9.51 7.82
C LYS A 16 -3.45 8.02 7.50
N ILE A 17 -2.85 7.62 6.38
CA ILE A 17 -2.68 6.19 6.05
C ILE A 17 -1.73 5.53 7.04
N HIS A 18 -0.60 6.14 7.36
CA HIS A 18 0.35 5.62 8.34
C HIS A 18 -0.32 5.43 9.71
N GLU A 19 -0.98 6.46 10.22
CA GLU A 19 -1.71 6.43 11.50
C GLU A 19 -2.80 5.35 11.51
N TYR A 20 -3.53 5.21 10.40
CA TYR A 20 -4.54 4.16 10.27
C TYR A 20 -3.92 2.76 10.30
N LEU A 21 -2.84 2.52 9.55
CA LEU A 21 -2.23 1.19 9.42
C LEU A 21 -1.61 0.73 10.75
N ILE A 22 -0.96 1.61 11.51
CA ILE A 22 -0.35 1.25 12.81
C ILE A 22 -1.38 1.02 13.92
N GLN A 23 -2.62 1.47 13.74
CA GLN A 23 -3.74 1.17 14.65
C GLN A 23 -4.38 -0.19 14.38
N LEU A 24 -4.03 -0.85 13.27
CA LEU A 24 -4.56 -2.18 12.96
C LEU A 24 -4.00 -3.23 13.94
N PRO A 25 -4.77 -4.28 14.27
CA PRO A 25 -4.37 -5.27 15.26
C PRO A 25 -3.02 -5.91 14.94
N ASN A 26 -2.12 -5.90 15.92
CA ASN A 26 -0.80 -6.53 15.84
C ASN A 26 0.09 -6.03 14.70
N VAL A 27 -0.17 -4.86 14.12
CA VAL A 27 0.68 -4.29 13.08
C VAL A 27 1.91 -3.61 13.67
N GLU A 28 3.06 -3.93 13.12
CA GLU A 28 4.31 -3.21 13.31
C GLU A 28 4.73 -2.56 11.99
N PHE A 29 5.40 -1.42 12.07
CA PHE A 29 6.00 -0.78 10.91
C PHE A 29 7.52 -0.83 10.99
N ASP A 30 8.15 -0.90 9.82
CA ASP A 30 9.60 -0.89 9.62
C ASP A 30 9.94 0.27 8.67
N ASP A 31 10.70 1.23 9.17
CA ASP A 31 11.21 2.36 8.41
C ASP A 31 12.74 2.36 8.32
N GLU A 32 13.40 1.20 8.39
CA GLU A 32 14.86 1.10 8.21
C GLU A 32 15.28 1.08 6.72
N ALA A 33 14.33 0.82 5.81
CA ALA A 33 14.59 0.75 4.38
C ALA A 33 15.28 2.02 3.84
N LYS A 34 16.28 1.88 2.96
CA LYS A 34 16.91 3.03 2.30
C LYS A 34 15.88 3.79 1.45
N GLY A 35 15.69 5.08 1.74
CA GLY A 35 14.73 5.94 1.06
C GLY A 35 13.41 6.15 1.83
N PRO A 36 12.48 6.93 1.25
CA PRO A 36 11.21 7.31 1.88
C PRO A 36 10.16 6.18 1.82
N THR A 37 10.53 5.00 2.31
CA THR A 37 9.69 3.80 2.30
C THR A 37 9.45 3.30 3.71
N ILE A 38 8.21 2.93 4.00
CA ILE A 38 7.77 2.38 5.29
C ILE A 38 7.04 1.07 5.00
N GLY A 39 7.53 -0.05 5.54
CA GLY A 39 6.87 -1.35 5.46
C GLY A 39 5.95 -1.58 6.65
N TYR A 40 4.88 -2.36 6.46
CA TYR A 40 3.96 -2.74 7.53
C TYR A 40 3.73 -4.25 7.51
N LYS A 41 3.78 -4.86 8.69
CA LYS A 41 3.71 -6.31 8.87
C LYS A 41 2.90 -6.63 10.13
N VAL A 42 2.14 -7.72 10.11
CA VAL A 42 1.50 -8.23 11.34
C VAL A 42 2.54 -9.03 12.12
N LYS A 43 2.55 -8.91 13.46
CA LYS A 43 3.36 -9.77 14.33
C LYS A 43 3.17 -11.24 13.97
N ASN A 44 4.28 -11.98 13.95
CA ASN A 44 4.33 -13.40 13.58
C ASN A 44 3.98 -13.73 12.12
N GLN A 45 3.80 -12.74 11.24
CA GLN A 45 3.77 -12.97 9.79
C GLN A 45 5.18 -12.79 9.18
N ASN A 46 5.41 -13.52 8.09
CA ASN A 46 6.68 -13.50 7.36
C ASN A 46 6.78 -12.31 6.42
N TYR A 47 5.66 -11.93 5.79
CA TYR A 47 5.63 -10.94 4.72
C TYR A 47 4.95 -9.65 5.14
N LYS A 48 5.37 -8.53 4.55
CA LYS A 48 4.71 -7.23 4.70
C LYS A 48 3.35 -7.32 4.01
N PHE A 49 2.28 -6.84 4.65
CA PHE A 49 0.97 -6.71 4.00
C PHE A 49 0.80 -5.36 3.30
N ALA A 50 1.58 -4.35 3.71
CA ALA A 50 1.56 -3.04 3.09
C ALA A 50 2.95 -2.40 3.03
N THR A 51 3.11 -1.46 2.11
CA THR A 51 4.29 -0.60 1.97
C THR A 51 3.84 0.78 1.54
N LEU A 52 4.23 1.81 2.29
CA LEU A 52 3.99 3.20 1.94
C LEU A 52 5.28 3.76 1.35
N HIS A 53 5.24 4.17 0.08
CA HIS A 53 6.41 4.59 -0.68
C HIS A 53 6.26 6.07 -1.05
N GLY A 54 7.27 6.88 -0.73
CA GLY A 54 7.29 8.34 -0.94
C GLY A 54 8.47 8.78 -1.79
N GLY A 55 8.91 7.94 -2.72
CA GLY A 55 10.03 8.23 -3.62
C GLY A 55 9.53 9.03 -4.82
N ASN A 56 10.42 9.76 -5.50
CA ASN A 56 10.03 10.65 -6.61
C ASN A 56 9.20 9.96 -7.71
N SER A 57 9.50 8.69 -8.00
CA SER A 57 8.77 7.89 -9.00
C SER A 57 7.66 7.02 -8.41
N TYR A 58 7.51 6.98 -7.08
CA TYR A 58 6.73 5.98 -6.36
C TYR A 58 6.15 6.63 -5.09
N GLN A 59 5.04 7.37 -5.27
CA GLN A 59 4.22 8.05 -4.26
C GLN A 59 2.91 7.28 -4.07
N SER A 60 2.95 6.19 -3.29
CA SER A 60 1.87 5.20 -3.30
C SER A 60 1.78 4.38 -2.03
N LEU A 61 0.57 3.91 -1.75
CA LEU A 61 0.34 2.74 -0.92
C LEU A 61 0.38 1.49 -1.80
N VAL A 62 1.24 0.54 -1.44
CA VAL A 62 1.30 -0.79 -2.06
C VAL A 62 0.78 -1.80 -1.05
N LEU A 63 -0.20 -2.61 -1.44
CA LEU A 63 -0.71 -3.72 -0.63
C LEU A 63 -0.20 -5.04 -1.22
N HIS A 64 0.07 -5.99 -0.34
CA HIS A 64 0.61 -7.31 -0.68
C HIS A 64 -0.40 -8.38 -0.25
N VAL A 65 -0.91 -9.14 -1.22
CA VAL A 65 -1.92 -10.19 -1.01
C VAL A 65 -1.36 -11.53 -1.44
N LEU A 66 -1.40 -12.54 -0.57
CA LEU A 66 -0.76 -13.83 -0.81
C LEU A 66 0.73 -13.72 -1.23
N PRO A 67 1.57 -12.87 -0.58
CA PRO A 67 2.97 -12.70 -0.97
C PRO A 67 3.80 -13.99 -0.89
N GLY A 68 3.37 -14.99 -0.12
CA GLY A 68 3.99 -16.31 -0.08
C GLY A 68 3.77 -17.17 -1.34
N ASN A 69 2.81 -16.82 -2.19
CA ASN A 69 2.49 -17.56 -3.41
C ASN A 69 3.00 -16.83 -4.67
N PRO A 70 4.12 -17.25 -5.28
CA PRO A 70 4.69 -16.57 -6.45
C PRO A 70 3.80 -16.66 -7.71
N HIS A 71 2.83 -17.59 -7.74
CA HIS A 71 1.94 -17.82 -8.87
C HIS A 71 0.57 -17.14 -8.71
N THR A 72 0.31 -16.47 -7.57
CA THR A 72 -0.97 -15.79 -7.35
C THR A 72 -1.21 -14.67 -8.38
N LEU A 73 -2.47 -14.52 -8.79
CA LEU A 73 -2.94 -13.40 -9.60
C LEU A 73 -3.93 -12.50 -8.85
N VAL A 74 -4.20 -12.80 -7.58
CA VAL A 74 -5.20 -12.10 -6.76
C VAL A 74 -4.90 -10.61 -6.64
N GLY A 75 -3.62 -10.23 -6.51
CA GLY A 75 -3.21 -8.83 -6.49
C GLY A 75 -3.54 -8.11 -7.80
N LYS A 76 -3.34 -8.77 -8.94
CA LYS A 76 -3.73 -8.21 -10.25
C LYS A 76 -5.24 -8.10 -10.43
N GLU A 77 -6.02 -9.01 -9.85
CA GLU A 77 -7.48 -8.94 -9.87
C GLU A 77 -7.99 -7.77 -9.02
N LEU A 78 -7.50 -7.65 -7.79
CA LEU A 78 -7.82 -6.53 -6.90
C LEU A 78 -7.29 -5.19 -7.44
N GLN A 79 -6.15 -5.19 -8.17
CA GLN A 79 -5.70 -4.00 -8.88
C GLN A 79 -6.73 -3.51 -9.90
N LYS A 80 -7.38 -4.41 -10.65
CA LYS A 80 -8.42 -4.01 -11.61
C LYS A 80 -9.58 -3.34 -10.91
N GLU A 81 -9.99 -3.86 -9.75
CA GLU A 81 -11.03 -3.24 -8.92
C GLU A 81 -10.64 -1.82 -8.48
N VAL A 82 -9.43 -1.65 -7.96
CA VAL A 82 -8.88 -0.35 -7.54
C VAL A 82 -8.82 0.63 -8.71
N GLN A 83 -8.31 0.19 -9.85
CA GLN A 83 -8.24 0.99 -11.07
C GLN A 83 -9.61 1.46 -11.56
N ASN A 84 -10.60 0.58 -11.55
CA ASN A 84 -11.97 0.93 -11.92
C ASN A 84 -12.57 1.93 -10.91
N LYS A 85 -12.34 1.72 -9.62
CA LYS A 85 -12.88 2.58 -8.55
C LYS A 85 -12.36 4.01 -8.61
N PHE A 86 -11.06 4.17 -8.85
CA PHE A 86 -10.41 5.49 -8.92
C PHE A 86 -10.20 5.99 -10.35
N ASN A 87 -10.78 5.30 -11.33
CA ASN A 87 -10.72 5.62 -12.76
C ASN A 87 -9.28 5.93 -13.26
N PHE A 88 -8.37 4.98 -13.07
CA PHE A 88 -6.99 5.10 -13.54
C PHE A 88 -6.46 3.81 -14.18
N ASP A 89 -5.38 3.94 -14.95
CA ASP A 89 -4.61 2.80 -15.46
C ASP A 89 -3.17 2.94 -15.00
N ILE A 90 -2.73 1.99 -14.18
CA ILE A 90 -1.37 1.99 -13.62
C ILE A 90 -0.32 2.00 -14.72
N ARG A 91 -0.57 1.34 -15.86
CA ARG A 91 0.38 1.27 -16.99
C ARG A 91 0.56 2.62 -17.67
N LYS A 92 -0.44 3.51 -17.55
CA LYS A 92 -0.38 4.88 -18.08
C LYS A 92 0.28 5.85 -17.10
N ILE A 93 0.10 5.63 -15.81
CA ILE A 93 0.63 6.51 -14.76
C ILE A 93 2.08 6.15 -14.43
N ARG A 94 2.44 4.87 -14.51
CA ARG A 94 3.76 4.33 -14.16
C ARG A 94 4.14 3.22 -15.15
N SER A 95 5.39 3.22 -15.61
CA SER A 95 5.93 2.21 -16.53
C SER A 95 6.24 0.85 -15.88
N HIS A 96 5.79 0.61 -14.64
CA HIS A 96 6.19 -0.55 -13.85
C HIS A 96 5.31 -1.77 -14.07
N VAL A 97 5.94 -2.95 -14.07
CA VAL A 97 5.25 -4.24 -14.16
C VAL A 97 4.78 -4.63 -12.76
N LEU A 98 3.46 -4.66 -12.54
CA LEU A 98 2.89 -5.15 -11.29
C LEU A 98 3.13 -6.64 -11.10
N LYS A 99 3.61 -7.01 -9.90
CA LYS A 99 3.67 -8.42 -9.50
C LYS A 99 2.27 -8.97 -9.24
N GLY A 100 2.15 -10.30 -9.29
CA GLY A 100 0.88 -11.00 -9.11
C GLY A 100 0.18 -10.74 -7.77
N HIS A 101 0.95 -10.46 -6.72
CA HIS A 101 0.51 -10.22 -5.34
C HIS A 101 0.43 -8.73 -4.96
N GLU A 102 0.81 -7.81 -5.85
CA GLU A 102 0.90 -6.38 -5.51
C GLU A 102 -0.33 -5.62 -6.01
N ILE A 103 -0.80 -4.70 -5.17
CA ILE A 103 -1.85 -3.74 -5.49
C ILE A 103 -1.29 -2.34 -5.23
N PHE A 104 -1.24 -1.51 -6.25
CA PHE A 104 -0.71 -0.17 -6.23
C PHE A 104 -1.82 0.89 -6.22
N ILE A 105 -1.74 1.79 -5.24
CA ILE A 105 -2.69 2.87 -5.03
C ILE A 105 -1.90 4.18 -4.97
N PRO A 106 -1.91 5.00 -6.04
CA PRO A 106 -1.28 6.32 -6.02
C PRO A 106 -1.94 7.21 -4.97
N LEU A 107 -1.15 7.94 -4.18
CA LEU A 107 -1.67 8.76 -3.08
C LEU A 107 -2.50 9.94 -3.59
N GLU A 108 -2.15 10.47 -4.76
CA GLU A 108 -2.83 11.58 -5.44
C GLU A 108 -4.28 11.24 -5.83
N LEU A 109 -4.66 9.96 -5.88
CA LEU A 109 -6.02 9.52 -6.18
C LEU A 109 -6.92 9.38 -4.94
N LEU A 110 -6.35 9.53 -3.74
CA LEU A 110 -7.07 9.32 -2.49
C LEU A 110 -7.67 10.62 -1.96
N ASN A 111 -8.85 10.50 -1.33
CA ASN A 111 -9.51 11.64 -0.72
C ASN A 111 -8.79 12.05 0.57
N ASN A 112 -8.29 13.29 0.64
CA ASN A 112 -7.60 13.80 1.83
C ASN A 112 -8.46 13.72 3.11
N LYS A 113 -9.80 13.84 3.04
CA LYS A 113 -10.63 13.74 4.25
C LYS A 113 -10.61 12.34 4.88
N ASN A 114 -10.61 11.30 4.05
CA ASN A 114 -10.58 9.91 4.51
C ASN A 114 -9.94 9.01 3.43
N PRO A 115 -8.60 8.94 3.40
CA PRO A 115 -7.88 8.34 2.27
C PRO A 115 -8.01 6.82 2.20
N TYR A 116 -8.34 6.17 3.31
CA TYR A 116 -8.46 4.72 3.38
C TYR A 116 -9.89 4.20 3.16
N ASN A 117 -10.93 5.05 3.22
CA ASN A 117 -12.33 4.60 3.13
C ASN A 117 -12.64 3.83 1.84
N GLY A 118 -12.09 4.29 0.71
CA GLY A 118 -12.30 3.65 -0.59
C GLY A 118 -11.60 2.30 -0.76
N ILE A 119 -10.62 1.99 0.11
CA ILE A 119 -9.71 0.84 -0.02
C ILE A 119 -9.65 -0.02 1.24
N LYS A 120 -10.51 0.27 2.23
CA LYS A 120 -10.47 -0.35 3.55
C LYS A 120 -10.62 -1.88 3.49
N HIS A 121 -11.53 -2.36 2.65
CA HIS A 121 -11.75 -3.80 2.47
C HIS A 121 -10.53 -4.50 1.87
N ILE A 122 -9.81 -3.84 0.95
CA ILE A 122 -8.59 -4.37 0.33
C ILE A 122 -7.44 -4.37 1.33
N ILE A 123 -7.32 -3.32 2.16
CA ILE A 123 -6.35 -3.28 3.26
C ILE A 123 -6.58 -4.45 4.22
N PHE A 124 -7.83 -4.73 4.61
CA PHE A 124 -8.13 -5.87 5.46
C PHE A 124 -7.87 -7.20 4.78
N TYR A 125 -8.20 -7.32 3.49
CA TYR A 125 -7.87 -8.53 2.74
C TYR A 125 -6.36 -8.79 2.76
N ALA A 126 -5.53 -7.78 2.47
CA ALA A 126 -4.07 -7.90 2.56
C ALA A 126 -3.60 -8.24 3.98
N LEU A 127 -4.18 -7.62 5.01
CA LEU A 127 -3.82 -7.86 6.41
C LEU A 127 -3.98 -9.34 6.82
N TYR A 128 -5.07 -9.98 6.38
CA TYR A 128 -5.43 -11.33 6.82
C TYR A 128 -5.02 -12.44 5.85
N VAL A 129 -4.80 -12.12 4.57
CA VAL A 129 -4.56 -13.12 3.52
C VAL A 129 -3.10 -13.08 3.06
N GLN A 130 -2.28 -13.95 3.63
CA GLN A 130 -0.82 -13.98 3.42
C GLN A 130 -0.29 -15.23 2.72
N GLU A 131 -1.05 -16.33 2.74
CA GLU A 131 -0.66 -17.67 2.24
C GLU A 131 -1.73 -18.27 1.32
#